data_AF-A0A090EXY0-F1
#
_entry.id   AF-A0A090EXY0-F1
#
_cell.length_a   1.000
_cell.length_b   1.000
_cell.length_c   1.000
_cell.angle_alpha   90.00
_cell.angle_beta   90.00
_cell.angle_gamma   90.00
#
_symmetry.space_group_name_H-M   'P 1'
#
loop_
_entity.id
_entity.type
_entity.pdbx_description
1 polymer ?
#
loop_
_entity_poly.entity_id
_entity_poly.type
_entity_poly.pdbx_seq_one_letter_code
_entity_poly.pdbx_strand_id
1 'polypeptide(L)' 'MLRFHFDLAYGGDVYHDAMGTALPDVKKAKDRAFEIVSKLVEKKCQDIACTVRDANGKRLMQITVDGDQTQIGTLPNRAR' A
#
# COMPACT_ATOMS: atom_id res chain seq x y z
N MET A 1 0.06 18.46 7.21
CA MET A 1 0.54 17.14 6.74
C MET A 1 -0.65 16.20 6.62
N LEU A 2 -0.71 15.42 5.55
CA LEU A 2 -1.77 14.43 5.35
C LEU A 2 -1.35 13.13 6.05
N ARG A 3 -2.30 12.45 6.69
CA ARG A 3 -2.06 11.14 7.31
C ARG A 3 -2.48 10.05 6.33
N PHE A 4 -1.59 9.08 6.14
CA PHE A 4 -1.82 7.93 5.27
C PHE A 4 -1.61 6.66 6.06
N HIS A 5 -2.46 5.67 5.83
CA HIS A 5 -2.38 4.36 6.47
C HIS A 5 -1.93 3.34 5.45
N PHE A 6 -1.08 2.42 5.88
CA PHE A 6 -0.52 1.36 5.06
C PHE A 6 -0.95 0.01 5.63
N ASP A 7 -1.72 -0.74 4.87
CA ASP A 7 -2.02 -2.13 5.20
C ASP A 7 -1.11 -3.02 4.38
N LEU A 8 -0.39 -3.91 5.04
CA LEU A 8 0.52 -4.83 4.41
C LEU A 8 0.09 -6.26 4.73
N ALA A 9 -0.31 -7.00 3.70
CA ALA A 9 -0.47 -8.44 3.79
C ALA A 9 0.75 -9.13 3.18
N TYR A 10 1.28 -10.16 3.83
CA TYR A 10 2.24 -11.10 3.24
C TYR A 10 2.18 -12.43 3.97
N GLY A 11 2.34 -13.55 3.26
CA GLY A 11 2.44 -14.89 3.88
C GLY A 11 1.24 -15.33 4.72
N GLY A 12 0.05 -14.78 4.46
CA GLY A 12 -1.18 -15.07 5.21
C GLY A 12 -1.46 -14.13 6.40
N ASP A 13 -0.49 -13.30 6.80
CA ASP A 13 -0.67 -12.30 7.85
C ASP A 13 -1.00 -10.92 7.26
N VAL A 14 -1.79 -10.13 8.00
CA VAL A 14 -2.14 -8.76 7.64
C VAL A 14 -1.73 -7.79 8.75
N TYR A 15 -0.83 -6.89 8.40
CA TYR A 15 -0.33 -5.81 9.25
C TYR A 15 -1.05 -4.51 8.90
N HIS A 16 -1.76 -3.95 9.87
CA HIS A 16 -2.45 -2.67 9.73
C HIS A 16 -1.64 -1.56 10.40
N ASP A 17 -1.22 -0.55 9.65
CA ASP A 17 -0.65 0.67 10.22
C ASP A 17 -1.76 1.53 10.86
N ALA A 18 -2.06 1.22 12.12
CA ALA A 18 -3.06 1.93 12.91
C ALA A 18 -2.63 3.37 13.25
N MET A 19 -1.32 3.64 13.31
CA MET A 19 -0.83 4.99 13.59
C MET A 19 -0.92 5.87 12.35
N GLY A 20 -0.64 5.32 11.18
CA GLY A 20 -0.54 6.06 9.93
C GLY A 20 0.69 6.95 9.91
N THR A 21 1.21 7.20 8.72
CA THR A 21 2.38 8.04 8.49
C THR A 21 1.96 9.42 7.99
N ALA A 22 2.53 10.47 8.58
CA ALA A 22 2.36 11.84 8.10
C ALA A 22 3.25 12.10 6.89
N LEU A 23 2.66 12.30 5.72
CA LEU A 23 3.38 12.59 4.47
C LEU A 23 2.87 13.90 3.84
N PRO A 24 3.70 14.58 3.04
CA PRO A 24 3.34 15.87 2.47
C PRO A 24 2.25 15.75 1.40
N ASP A 25 2.24 14.66 0.62
CA ASP A 25 1.30 14.45 -0.47
C ASP A 25 1.04 12.96 -0.76
N VAL A 26 0.06 12.70 -1.63
CA VAL A 26 -0.32 11.35 -2.08
C VAL A 26 0.80 10.67 -2.87
N LYS A 27 1.64 11.43 -3.59
CA LYS A 27 2.74 10.87 -4.39
C LYS A 27 3.77 10.21 -3.48
N LYS A 28 4.18 10.89 -2.40
CA LYS A 28 5.06 10.35 -1.36
C LYS A 28 4.46 9.14 -0.66
N ALA A 29 3.14 9.11 -0.47
CA ALA A 29 2.47 7.91 0.07
C ALA A 29 2.59 6.72 -0.90
N LYS A 30 2.43 6.95 -2.20
CA LYS A 30 2.62 5.90 -3.22
C LYS A 30 4.08 5.44 -3.30
N ASP A 31 5.02 6.38 -3.37
CA ASP A 31 6.46 6.08 -3.38
C ASP A 31 6.85 5.22 -2.17
N ARG A 32 6.33 5.57 -0.99
CA ARG A 32 6.56 4.80 0.24
C ARG A 32 6.00 3.38 0.18
N ALA A 33 4.81 3.19 -0.39
CA ALA A 33 4.24 1.86 -0.57
C ALA A 33 5.09 1.01 -1.53
N PHE A 34 5.60 1.61 -2.62
CA PHE A 34 6.56 0.93 -3.50
C PHE A 34 7.83 0.52 -2.76
N GLU A 35 8.42 1.42 -1.95
CA GLU A 35 9.60 1.07 -1.15
C GLU A 35 9.36 -0.12 -0.21
N ILE A 36 8.18 -0.19 0.42
CA ILE A 36 7.80 -1.29 1.31
C ILE A 36 7.72 -2.60 0.52
N VAL A 37 7.00 -2.59 -0.60
CA VAL A 37 6.82 -3.79 -1.44
C VAL A 37 8.16 -4.23 -2.03
N SER A 38 8.97 -3.32 -2.57
CA SER A 38 10.29 -3.64 -3.12
C SER A 38 11.18 -4.34 -2.10
N LYS A 39 11.20 -3.87 -0.85
CA LYS A 39 11.97 -4.51 0.23
C LYS A 39 11.49 -5.92 0.58
N LEU A 40 10.20 -6.20 0.42
CA LEU A 40 9.63 -7.52 0.69
C LEU A 40 9.86 -8.48 -0.48
N VAL A 41 9.79 -7.97 -1.71
CA VAL A 41 10.15 -8.72 -2.92
C VAL A 41 11.63 -9.13 -2.87
N GLU A 42 12.53 -8.22 -2.46
CA GLU A 42 13.96 -8.54 -2.25
C GLU A 42 14.17 -9.65 -1.20
N LYS A 43 13.30 -9.74 -0.21
CA LYS A 43 13.29 -10.80 0.81
C LYS A 43 12.64 -12.11 0.34
N LYS A 44 12.27 -12.21 -0.94
CA LYS A 44 11.56 -13.36 -1.53
C LYS A 44 10.23 -13.66 -0.84
N CYS A 45 9.58 -12.65 -0.25
CA CYS A 45 8.20 -12.82 0.22
C CYS A 45 7.27 -12.95 -1.00
N GLN A 46 6.45 -13.99 -1.01
CA GLN A 46 5.38 -14.18 -1.99
C GLN A 46 4.07 -13.67 -1.38
N ASP A 47 3.07 -13.45 -2.23
CA ASP A 47 1.71 -13.04 -1.84
C ASP A 47 1.66 -11.74 -1.04
N ILE A 48 2.38 -10.72 -1.52
CA ILE A 48 2.44 -9.40 -0.88
C ILE A 48 1.27 -8.56 -1.36
N ALA A 49 0.52 -7.94 -0.47
CA ALA A 49 -0.43 -6.88 -0.82
C ALA A 49 -0.21 -5.65 0.06
N CYS A 50 0.16 -4.52 -0.52
CA CYS A 50 0.27 -3.24 0.16
C CYS A 50 -0.86 -2.30 -0.28
N THR A 51 -1.73 -1.93 0.66
CA THR A 51 -2.83 -1.00 0.45
C THR A 51 -2.53 0.33 1.13
N VAL A 52 -2.68 1.43 0.39
CA VAL A 52 -2.54 2.79 0.91
C VAL A 52 -3.91 3.41 1.06
N ARG A 53 -4.22 3.91 2.26
CA ARG A 53 -5.46 4.62 2.60
C ARG A 53 -5.15 6.04 3.07
N ASP A 54 -6.05 6.98 2.80
CA ASP A 54 -5.99 8.31 3.40
C ASP A 54 -6.56 8.33 4.83
N ALA A 55 -6.51 9.49 5.48
CA ALA A 55 -7.06 9.71 6.82
C ALA A 55 -8.58 9.49 6.91
N ASN A 56 -9.30 9.52 5.80
CA ASN A 56 -10.74 9.25 5.72
C ASN A 56 -11.03 7.75 5.47
N GLY A 57 -9.99 6.89 5.46
CA GLY A 57 -10.10 5.47 5.17
C GLY A 57 -10.27 5.14 3.68
N LYS A 58 -10.16 6.14 2.79
CA LYS A 58 -10.28 5.94 1.35
C LYS A 58 -9.02 5.30 0.80
N ARG A 59 -9.17 4.16 0.13
CA ARG A 59 -8.09 3.48 -0.59
C ARG A 59 -7.63 4.31 -1.79
N LEU A 60 -6.37 4.73 -1.77
CA LEU A 60 -5.72 5.51 -2.82
C LEU A 60 -5.00 4.63 -3.83
N MET A 61 -4.43 3.53 -3.36
CA MET A 61 -3.65 2.59 -4.17
C MET A 61 -3.60 1.23 -3.48
N GLN A 62 -3.48 0.18 -4.28
CA GLN A 62 -3.12 -1.15 -3.82
C GLN A 62 -2.08 -1.74 -4.77
N ILE A 63 -0.97 -2.23 -4.22
CA ILE A 63 0.06 -2.98 -4.94
C ILE A 63 -0.06 -4.42 -4.47
N THR A 64 -0.27 -5.35 -5.39
CA THR A 64 -0.27 -6.78 -5.12
C THR A 64 0.87 -7.43 -5.90
N VAL A 65 1.64 -8.29 -5.25
CA VAL A 65 2.67 -9.13 -5.86
C VAL A 65 2.32 -10.57 -5.55
N ASP A 66 1.97 -11.32 -6.58
CA ASP A 66 1.64 -12.74 -6.52
C ASP A 66 2.61 -13.48 -7.47
N GLY A 67 3.52 -14.26 -6.90
CA GLY A 67 4.62 -14.88 -7.63
C GLY A 67 5.40 -13.88 -8.48
N ASP A 68 5.37 -14.08 -9.81
CA ASP A 68 6.03 -13.23 -10.81
C ASP A 68 5.16 -12.06 -11.31
N GLN A 69 3.92 -11.94 -10.85
CA GLN A 69 2.98 -10.92 -11.32
C GLN A 69 2.81 -9.79 -10.30
N THR A 70 3.20 -8.58 -10.70
CA THR A 70 2.90 -7.35 -9.94
C THR A 70 1.69 -6.64 -10.54
N GLN A 71 0.64 -6.44 -9.75
CA GLN A 71 -0.56 -5.71 -10.13
C GLN A 71 -0.67 -4.42 -9.31
N ILE A 72 -0.83 -3.28 -9.98
CA ILE A 72 -1.03 -1.98 -9.33
C ILE A 72 -2.47 -1.52 -9.60
N GLY A 73 -3.32 -1.66 -8.58
CA GLY A 73 -4.69 -1.16 -8.60
C GLY A 73 -4.75 0.28 -8.09
N THR A 74 -4.98 1.24 -8.99
CA THR A 74 -5.40 2.59 -8.59
C THR A 74 -6.87 2.75 -8.93
N LEU A 75 -7.72 2.91 -7.91
CA LEU A 75 -9.14 3.13 -8.16
C LEU A 75 -9.35 4.58 -8.58
N PRO A 76 -9.88 4.84 -9.80
CA PRO A 76 -10.40 6.16 -10.10
C PRO A 76 -11.58 6.40 -9.16
N ASN A 77 -11.65 7.62 -8.64
CA ASN A 77 -12.71 8.14 -7.81
C ASN A 77 -14.07 7.81 -8.48
N ARG A 78 -14.77 6.76 -8.05
CA ARG A 78 -16.17 6.54 -8.47
C ARG A 78 -16.97 7.60 -7.71
N ALA A 79 -17.03 8.80 -8.31
CA ALA A 79 -18.04 9.79 -8.01
C ALA A 79 -19.40 9.09 -8.18
N ARG A 80 -20.13 8.96 -7.08
CA ARG A 80 -21.58 8.81 -7.09
C ARG A 80 -22.16 10.17 -6.75
#